data_AF-A0A953EC08-F1
#
_entry.id   AF-A0A953EC08-F1
#
_cell.length_a   1.000
_cell.length_b   1.000
_cell.length_c   1.000
_cell.angle_alpha   90.00
_cell.angle_beta   90.00
_cell.angle_gamma   90.00
#
_symmetry.space_group_name_H-M   'P 1'
#
loop_
_entity.id
_entity.type
_entity.pdbx_description
1 polymer ?
#
loop_
_entity_poly.entity_id
_entity_poly.type
_entity_poly.pdbx_seq_one_letter_code
_entity_poly.pdbx_strand_id
1 'polypeptide(L)' 'PVVDALLAATALVHDLVLVTRNTADVEGLGVQVLNPFESATS' A
#
# COMPACT_ATOMS: atom_id res chain seq x y z
N PRO A 1 -5.48 9.81 -4.47
CA PRO A 1 -6.51 8.82 -4.88
C PRO A 1 -6.20 8.03 -6.17
N VAL A 2 -6.26 8.60 -7.38
CA VAL A 2 -6.19 7.78 -8.63
C VAL A 2 -4.82 7.10 -8.82
N VAL A 3 -3.73 7.79 -8.52
CA VAL A 3 -2.37 7.25 -8.67
C VAL A 3 -2.13 6.11 -7.68
N ASP A 4 -2.59 6.26 -6.44
CA ASP A 4 -2.41 5.28 -5.37
C ASP A 4 -3.15 3.97 -5.65
N ALA A 5 -4.36 4.05 -6.22
CA ALA A 5 -5.12 2.87 -6.65
C ALA A 5 -4.44 2.13 -7.82
N LEU A 6 -3.81 2.84 -8.76
CA LEU A 6 -3.07 2.22 -9.86
C LEU A 6 -1.78 1.54 -9.37
N LEU A 7 -1.09 2.15 -8.41
CA LEU A 7 0.07 1.55 -7.76
C LEU A 7 -0.33 0.29 -6.97
N ALA A 8 -1.46 0.32 -6.25
CA ALA A 8 -2.01 -0.83 -5.55
C ALA A 8 -2.39 -1.97 -6.50
N ALA A 9 -3.04 -1.66 -7.64
CA ALA A 9 -3.36 -2.65 -8.66
C ALA A 9 -2.10 -3.29 -9.27
N THR A 10 -1.05 -2.49 -9.51
CA THR A 10 0.24 -3.00 -10.00
C THR A 10 0.87 -3.93 -8.98
N ALA A 11 0.92 -3.52 -7.70
CA ALA A 11 1.47 -4.35 -6.64
C ALA A 11 0.70 -5.66 -6.47
N LEU A 12 -0.63 -5.64 -6.58
CA LEU A 12 -1.47 -6.82 -6.50
C LEU A 12 -1.23 -7.81 -7.66
N VAL A 13 -1.11 -7.32 -8.90
CA VAL A 13 -0.87 -8.17 -10.09
C VAL A 13 0.51 -8.83 -10.07
N HIS A 14 1.48 -8.20 -9.41
CA HIS A 14 2.87 -8.65 -9.38
C HIS A 14 3.29 -9.27 -8.05
N ASP A 15 2.36 -9.57 -7.14
CA ASP A 15 2.63 -10.11 -5.80
C ASP A 15 3.67 -9.27 -5.01
N LEU A 16 3.58 -7.94 -5.12
CA LEU A 16 4.45 -6.98 -4.42
C LEU A 16 3.78 -6.41 -3.16
N VAL A 17 4.60 -5.87 -2.26
CA VAL A 17 4.16 -5.06 -1.13
C VAL A 17 4.20 -3.58 -1.50
N LEU A 18 3.07 -2.88 -1.35
CA LEU A 18 2.99 -1.44 -1.57
C LEU A 18 3.48 -0.68 -0.33
N VAL A 19 4.63 -0.02 -0.45
CA VAL A 19 5.17 0.83 0.62
C VAL A 19 4.64 2.25 0.47
N THR A 20 3.79 2.71 1.38
CA THR A 20 3.21 4.06 1.33
C THR A 20 2.91 4.62 2.71
N ARG A 21 3.00 5.95 2.85
CA ARG A 21 2.52 6.65 4.05
C ARG A 21 1.00 6.78 4.10
N ASN A 22 0.35 6.83 2.93
CA ASN A 22 -1.09 7.03 2.83
C ASN A 22 -1.81 5.68 2.67
N THR A 23 -1.95 4.96 3.78
CA THR A 23 -2.63 3.66 3.79
C THR A 23 -4.12 3.76 3.53
N ALA A 24 -4.76 4.88 3.90
CA ALA A 24 -6.20 5.10 3.73
C ALA A 24 -6.66 5.07 2.26
N ASP A 25 -5.85 5.56 1.33
CA ASP A 25 -6.20 5.58 -0.11
C ASP A 25 -6.16 4.19 -0.76
N VAL A 26 -5.54 3.21 -0.10
CA VAL A 26 -5.35 1.84 -0.62
C VAL A 26 -5.98 0.77 0.27
N GLU A 27 -6.63 1.18 1.35
CA GLU A 27 -7.36 0.32 2.27
C GLU A 27 -8.52 -0.36 1.53
N GLY A 28 -8.68 -1.68 1.71
CA GLY A 28 -9.73 -2.46 1.06
C GLY A 28 -9.45 -2.90 -0.39
N LEU A 29 -8.30 -2.55 -0.98
CA LEU A 29 -7.92 -2.99 -2.33
C LEU A 29 -7.30 -4.40 -2.37
N GLY A 30 -7.13 -5.06 -1.22
CA GLY A 30 -6.59 -6.42 -1.13
C GLY A 30 -5.08 -6.54 -1.37
N VAL A 31 -4.39 -5.43 -1.59
CA VAL A 31 -2.92 -5.37 -1.72
C VAL A 31 -2.25 -5.43 -0.34
N GLN A 32 -1.07 -6.04 -0.27
CA GLN A 32 -0.24 -5.96 0.93
C GLN A 32 0.37 -4.56 1.05
N VAL A 33 0.17 -3.88 2.19
CA VAL A 33 0.63 -2.50 2.41
C VAL A 33 1.57 -2.45 3.59
N LEU A 34 2.67 -1.70 3.44
CA LEU A 34 3.60 -1.41 4.53
C LEU A 34 3.77 0.10 4.68
N ASN A 35 3.48 0.63 5.86
CA ASN A 35 3.72 2.03 6.18
C ASN A 35 5.04 2.18 6.95
N PRO A 36 6.10 2.73 6.33
CA PRO A 36 7.41 2.85 7.00
C PRO A 36 7.44 3.90 8.11
N PHE A 37 6.36 4.68 8.26
CA PHE A 37 6.20 5.67 9.32
C PHE A 37 5.33 5.16 10.47
N GLU A 38 4.66 4.02 10.32
CA GLU A 38 4.12 3.33 11.48
C GLU A 38 5.30 2.85 12.30
N SER A 39 5.36 3.33 13.53
CA SER A 39 6.51 3.10 14.40
C SER A 39 6.71 1.60 14.56
N ALA A 40 7.79 1.07 13.98
CA ALA A 40 8.32 -0.23 14.36
C ALA A 40 8.70 -0.11 15.84
N THR A 41 7.76 -0.45 16.71
CA THR A 41 7.98 -0.43 18.14
C THR A 41 8.98 -1.54 18.40
N SER A 42 10.19 -1.12 18.79
CA SER A 42 11.35 -1.99 19.03
C SER A 42 11.13 -2.97 20.17
#